data_AF-X1JR11-F1
#
_entry.id   AF-X1JR11-F1
#
_cell.length_a   1.000
_cell.length_b   1.000
_cell.length_c   1.000
_cell.angle_alpha   90.00
_cell.angle_beta   90.00
_cell.angle_gamma   90.00
#
_symmetry.space_group_name_H-M   'P 1'
#
loop_
_entity.id
_entity.type
_entity.pdbx_description
1 polymer ?
#
loop_
_entity_poly.entity_id
_entity_poly.type
_entity_poly.pdbx_seq_one_letter_code
_entity_poly.pdbx_strand_id
1 'polypeptide(L)'
;MVLHNSSDVAFRKMSFLQVLHQILDVLSKFAKNYDKKLNFSKFASYLKLNPSEVEEIISLLLNFQELYENTFKQYSLRKKIENSHVYLTTEKIQKLINIPIKIRMSQSHINQFNDIIYYFKYVKRGKGFDVQTNGTDLLKNVKELCDYYPYFFQEQKNGLIYPSEFGLKLGELLLSYRKSNKKIEKIKVEETQIIVDNHE
;
A
#
# COMPACT_ATOMS: atom_id res chain seq x y z
N MET A 1 66.71 -27.55 7.41
CA MET A 1 66.21 -27.93 8.75
C MET A 1 66.49 -26.73 9.64
N VAL A 2 65.55 -25.88 10.04
CA VAL A 2 64.18 -26.09 10.52
C VAL A 2 63.25 -25.04 9.91
N LEU A 3 62.08 -25.50 9.49
CA LEU A 3 60.90 -24.71 9.15
C LEU A 3 60.11 -24.38 10.43
N HIS A 4 59.65 -23.14 10.57
CA HIS A 4 58.42 -22.74 11.29
C HIS A 4 58.12 -21.29 10.89
N ASN A 5 57.32 -20.97 9.88
CA ASN A 5 55.89 -21.16 9.65
C ASN A 5 54.97 -20.45 10.67
N SER A 6 54.24 -19.47 10.12
CA SER A 6 52.93 -18.92 10.56
C SER A 6 53.00 -17.87 11.66
N SER A 7 52.53 -16.63 11.47
CA SER A 7 51.21 -16.31 10.95
C SER A 7 51.15 -14.91 10.32
N ASP A 8 51.50 -14.79 9.06
CA ASP A 8 50.88 -13.77 8.20
C ASP A 8 49.46 -14.25 7.94
N VAL A 9 48.53 -13.80 8.79
CA VAL A 9 47.11 -13.85 8.46
C VAL A 9 46.94 -12.89 7.29
N ALA A 10 47.01 -13.42 6.08
CA ALA A 10 46.56 -12.74 4.88
C ALA A 10 45.10 -12.32 5.12
N PHE A 11 44.93 -11.08 5.58
CA PHE A 11 43.63 -10.49 5.85
C PHE A 11 42.91 -10.39 4.52
N ARG A 12 42.04 -11.37 4.25
CA ARG A 12 41.14 -11.31 3.10
C ARG A 12 40.29 -10.05 3.25
N LYS A 13 40.56 -9.07 2.40
CA LYS A 13 39.66 -7.93 2.16
C LYS A 13 38.29 -8.53 1.88
N MET A 14 37.29 -8.15 2.68
CA MET A 14 35.93 -8.62 2.45
C MET A 14 35.52 -8.22 1.04
N SER A 15 34.92 -9.17 0.32
CA SER A 15 34.33 -8.85 -0.98
C SER A 15 33.21 -7.83 -0.78
N PHE A 16 32.99 -6.98 -1.77
CA PHE A 16 31.88 -6.03 -1.79
C PHE A 16 30.54 -6.68 -1.40
N LEU A 17 30.28 -7.89 -1.89
CA LEU A 17 29.07 -8.65 -1.56
C LEU A 17 28.96 -9.01 -0.07
N GLN A 18 30.08 -9.31 0.60
CA GLN A 18 30.09 -9.60 2.04
C GLN A 18 29.83 -8.34 2.86
N VAL A 19 30.42 -7.22 2.48
CA VAL A 19 30.19 -5.91 3.13
C VAL A 19 28.72 -5.51 2.97
N LEU A 20 28.19 -5.59 1.75
CA LEU A 20 26.78 -5.32 1.46
C LEU A 20 25.84 -6.22 2.25
N HIS A 21 26.11 -7.53 2.32
CA HIS A 21 25.31 -8.46 3.11
C HIS A 21 25.30 -8.10 4.60
N GLN A 22 26.45 -7.72 5.16
CA GLN A 22 26.53 -7.32 6.57
C GLN A 22 25.77 -6.01 6.83
N ILE A 23 25.85 -5.04 5.92
CA ILE A 23 25.06 -3.80 6.00
C ILE A 23 23.57 -4.13 6.01
N LEU A 24 23.10 -4.94 5.06
CA LEU A 24 21.70 -5.34 4.97
C LEU A 24 21.23 -6.14 6.19
N ASP A 25 22.04 -7.06 6.73
CA ASP A 25 21.72 -7.82 7.94
C ASP A 25 21.52 -6.89 9.15
N VAL A 26 22.40 -5.92 9.34
CA VAL A 26 22.29 -4.95 10.44
C VAL A 26 21.06 -4.05 10.27
N LEU A 27 20.82 -3.55 9.04
CA LEU A 27 19.63 -2.76 8.75
C LEU A 27 18.34 -3.56 8.97
N SER A 28 18.34 -4.86 8.66
CA SER A 28 17.17 -5.73 8.85
C SER A 28 16.71 -5.82 10.31
N LYS A 29 17.63 -5.66 11.27
CA LYS A 29 17.32 -5.69 12.71
C LYS A 29 16.49 -4.49 13.17
N PHE A 30 16.43 -3.42 12.36
CA PHE A 30 15.53 -2.28 12.59
C PHE A 30 14.08 -2.58 12.23
N ALA A 31 13.81 -3.64 11.46
CA ALA A 31 12.45 -4.08 11.23
C ALA A 31 11.81 -4.39 12.59
N LYS A 32 10.86 -3.55 13.01
CA LYS A 32 10.14 -3.59 14.30
C LYS A 32 10.90 -3.06 15.54
N ASN A 33 12.05 -2.39 15.39
CA ASN A 33 12.79 -1.73 16.48
C ASN A 33 13.02 -0.23 16.17
N TYR A 34 11.94 0.51 15.90
CA TYR A 34 11.99 1.89 15.36
C TYR A 34 12.44 2.96 16.35
N ASP A 35 12.41 2.66 17.65
CA ASP A 35 12.82 3.55 18.75
C ASP A 35 14.33 3.47 19.04
N LYS A 36 15.03 2.48 18.48
CA LYS A 36 16.46 2.27 18.69
C LYS A 36 17.31 3.04 17.68
N LYS A 37 18.51 3.44 18.11
CA LYS A 37 19.48 4.14 17.26
C LYS A 37 20.60 3.20 16.80
N LEU A 38 20.94 3.24 15.51
CA LEU A 38 22.15 2.59 15.00
C LEU A 38 23.36 3.48 15.24
N ASN A 39 24.40 2.96 15.89
CA ASN A 39 25.70 3.62 15.87
C ASN A 39 26.45 3.20 14.59
N PHE A 40 26.20 3.92 13.49
CA PHE A 40 26.79 3.60 12.19
C PHE A 40 28.32 3.75 12.19
N SER A 41 28.88 4.69 12.96
CA SER A 41 30.33 4.87 13.10
C SER A 41 31.01 3.65 13.73
N LYS A 42 30.40 3.05 14.76
CA LYS A 42 30.88 1.79 15.37
C LYS A 42 30.75 0.60 14.43
N PHE A 43 29.73 0.60 13.58
CA PHE A 43 29.55 -0.45 12.58
C PHE A 43 30.56 -0.32 11.43
N ALA A 44 30.79 0.90 10.95
CA ALA A 44 31.81 1.21 9.95
C ALA A 44 33.22 0.83 10.41
N SER A 45 33.55 1.07 11.67
CA SER A 45 34.85 0.65 12.22
C SER A 45 35.01 -0.87 12.29
N TYR A 46 33.94 -1.61 12.61
CA TYR A 46 33.93 -3.08 12.54
C TYR A 46 34.16 -3.59 11.12
N LEU A 47 33.56 -2.91 10.13
CA LEU A 47 33.74 -3.19 8.70
C LEU A 47 35.06 -2.65 8.12
N LYS A 48 35.85 -1.94 8.93
CA LYS A 48 37.10 -1.26 8.52
C LYS A 48 36.92 -0.30 7.34
N LEU A 49 35.78 0.39 7.29
CA LEU A 49 35.50 1.39 6.26
C LEU A 49 36.24 2.69 6.57
N ASN A 50 36.76 3.34 5.53
CA ASN A 50 37.31 4.69 5.64
C ASN A 50 36.19 5.76 5.59
N PRO A 51 36.47 7.02 5.97
CA PRO A 51 35.44 8.07 6.00
C PRO A 51 34.73 8.32 4.67
N SER A 52 35.43 8.21 3.53
CA SER A 52 34.82 8.38 2.20
C SER A 52 33.84 7.25 1.90
N GLU A 53 34.22 6.00 2.17
CA GLU A 53 33.37 4.82 2.00
C GLU A 53 32.12 4.91 2.89
N VAL A 54 32.25 5.46 4.10
CA VAL A 54 31.12 5.69 5.01
C VAL A 54 30.12 6.67 4.40
N GLU A 55 30.57 7.81 3.92
CA GLU A 55 29.70 8.81 3.28
C GLU A 55 29.04 8.28 2.00
N GLU A 56 29.80 7.54 1.18
CA GLU A 56 29.27 6.90 -0.03
C GLU A 56 28.18 5.89 0.29
N ILE A 57 28.38 5.06 1.32
CA ILE A 57 27.38 4.07 1.74
C ILE A 57 26.15 4.75 2.33
N ILE A 58 26.31 5.78 3.17
CA ILE A 58 25.18 6.54 3.71
C ILE A 58 24.38 7.17 2.57
N SER A 59 25.08 7.84 1.63
CA SER A 59 24.45 8.44 0.45
C SER A 59 23.71 7.39 -0.38
N LEU A 60 24.32 6.22 -0.59
CA LEU A 60 23.68 5.12 -1.31
C LEU A 60 22.42 4.63 -0.58
N LEU A 61 22.47 4.45 0.74
CA LEU A 61 21.31 4.04 1.54
C LEU A 61 20.16 5.05 1.45
N LEU A 62 20.46 6.35 1.55
CA LEU A 62 19.47 7.42 1.42
C LEU A 62 18.91 7.50 -0.01
N ASN A 63 19.77 7.39 -1.03
CA ASN A 63 19.34 7.34 -2.44
C ASN A 63 18.46 6.12 -2.72
N PHE A 64 18.77 4.96 -2.15
CA PHE A 64 17.91 3.78 -2.24
C PHE A 64 16.57 4.03 -1.57
N GLN A 65 16.55 4.65 -0.38
CA GLN A 65 15.31 5.02 0.28
C GLN A 65 14.47 5.95 -0.61
N GLU A 66 15.05 7.00 -1.17
CA GLU A 66 14.38 7.90 -2.11
C GLU A 66 13.89 7.16 -3.35
N LEU A 67 14.67 6.22 -3.88
CA LEU A 67 14.31 5.41 -5.04
C LEU A 67 13.11 4.51 -4.72
N TYR A 68 13.04 3.94 -3.50
CA TYR A 68 11.87 3.18 -3.06
C TYR A 68 10.62 4.05 -2.95
N GLU A 69 10.74 5.21 -2.31
CA GLU A 69 9.61 6.14 -2.13
C GLU A 69 9.11 6.70 -3.47
N ASN A 70 10.02 7.06 -4.39
CA ASN A 70 9.67 7.75 -5.63
C ASN A 70 9.35 6.82 -6.81
N THR A 71 10.03 5.67 -6.92
CA THR A 71 9.91 4.77 -8.08
C THR A 71 8.80 3.75 -7.90
N PHE A 72 8.71 3.21 -6.69
CA PHE A 72 7.78 2.12 -6.38
C PHE A 72 6.45 2.61 -5.80
N LYS A 73 6.15 3.92 -5.78
CA LYS A 73 4.89 4.54 -5.27
C LYS A 73 3.67 3.62 -5.17
N GLN A 74 3.25 3.02 -6.29
CA GLN A 74 2.06 2.15 -6.42
C GLN A 74 2.40 0.69 -6.75
N TYR A 75 3.66 0.27 -6.65
CA TYR A 75 4.17 -1.03 -7.06
C TYR A 75 5.07 -1.62 -5.97
N SER A 76 4.96 -2.91 -5.69
CA SER A 76 5.84 -3.62 -4.77
C SER A 76 6.75 -4.53 -5.57
N LEU A 77 8.01 -4.62 -5.16
CA LEU A 77 8.95 -5.57 -5.74
C LEU A 77 8.63 -6.98 -5.19
N ARG A 78 8.54 -7.95 -6.08
CA ARG A 78 8.21 -9.34 -5.79
C ARG A 78 9.21 -10.27 -6.46
N LYS A 79 9.45 -11.41 -5.83
CA LYS A 79 10.22 -12.50 -6.43
C LYS A 79 9.26 -13.41 -7.19
N LYS A 80 9.52 -13.63 -8.48
CA LYS A 80 8.80 -14.61 -9.33
C LYS A 80 9.78 -15.67 -9.81
N ILE A 81 9.36 -16.93 -9.86
CA ILE A 81 10.18 -18.05 -10.34
C ILE A 81 9.49 -18.64 -11.56
N GLU A 82 10.17 -18.66 -12.71
CA GLU A 82 9.67 -19.23 -13.97
C GLU A 82 10.78 -20.02 -14.65
N ASN A 83 10.49 -21.23 -15.15
CA ASN A 83 11.46 -22.09 -15.85
C ASN A 83 12.82 -22.22 -15.14
N SER A 84 12.81 -22.42 -13.82
CA SER A 84 14.01 -22.51 -12.97
C SER A 84 14.86 -21.23 -12.88
N HIS A 85 14.35 -20.09 -13.35
CA HIS A 85 14.99 -18.77 -13.22
C HIS A 85 14.25 -17.91 -12.20
N VAL A 86 15.00 -17.07 -11.48
CA VAL A 86 14.47 -16.13 -10.49
C VAL A 86 14.42 -14.74 -11.09
N TYR A 87 13.24 -14.14 -11.08
CA TYR A 87 12.98 -12.79 -11.53
C TYR A 87 12.57 -11.90 -10.36
N LEU A 88 12.92 -10.62 -10.44
CA LEU A 88 12.30 -9.57 -9.65
C LEU A 88 11.25 -8.90 -10.53
N THR A 89 10.00 -8.99 -10.13
CA THR A 89 8.86 -8.40 -10.85
C THR A 89 8.21 -7.34 -9.98
N THR A 90 7.72 -6.28 -10.59
CA THR A 90 6.87 -5.31 -9.90
C THR A 90 5.41 -5.75 -10.01
N GLU A 91 4.72 -5.78 -8.87
CA GLU A 91 3.28 -5.96 -8.83
C GLU A 91 2.65 -4.68 -8.31
N LYS A 92 1.55 -4.25 -8.91
CA LYS A 92 0.81 -3.09 -8.41
C LYS A 92 0.39 -3.36 -6.97
N ILE A 93 0.78 -2.50 -6.04
CA ILE A 93 0.22 -2.48 -4.70
C ILE A 93 -1.27 -2.25 -4.92
N GLN A 94 -2.12 -3.22 -4.53
CA GLN A 94 -3.56 -2.99 -4.50
C GLN A 94 -3.77 -1.71 -3.68
N LYS A 95 -4.18 -0.65 -4.38
CA LYS A 95 -4.07 0.74 -3.91
C LYS A 95 -4.56 0.84 -2.47
N LEU A 96 -3.74 1.39 -1.58
CA LEU A 96 -4.26 2.34 -0.62
C LEU A 96 -4.87 3.46 -1.49
N ILE A 97 -6.16 3.35 -1.78
CA ILE A 97 -6.86 4.41 -2.50
C ILE A 97 -6.85 5.57 -1.52
N ASN A 98 -6.01 6.59 -1.78
CA ASN A 98 -5.99 7.80 -0.96
C ASN A 98 -7.40 8.41 -1.01
N ILE A 99 -8.13 8.27 0.09
CA ILE A 99 -9.48 8.80 0.22
C ILE A 99 -9.34 10.33 0.29
N PRO A 100 -9.97 11.09 -0.63
CA PRO A 100 -9.88 12.54 -0.62
C PRO A 100 -10.47 13.11 0.67
N ILE A 101 -9.85 14.12 1.26
CA ILE A 101 -10.35 14.81 2.47
C ILE A 101 -11.75 15.41 2.25
N LYS A 102 -12.09 15.77 1.00
CA LYS A 102 -13.41 16.25 0.62
C LYS A 102 -13.88 15.56 -0.65
N ILE A 103 -15.11 15.05 -0.62
CA ILE A 103 -15.76 14.39 -1.75
C ILE A 103 -17.10 15.09 -2.00
N ARG A 104 -17.38 15.44 -3.25
CA ARG A 104 -18.66 16.01 -3.66
C ARG A 104 -19.48 14.95 -4.38
N MET A 105 -20.75 14.84 -3.99
CA MET A 105 -21.68 13.88 -4.59
C MET A 105 -23.01 14.56 -4.89
N SER A 106 -23.61 14.23 -6.03
CA SER A 106 -25.00 14.60 -6.30
C SER A 106 -25.93 13.78 -5.40
N GLN A 107 -27.14 14.30 -5.16
CA GLN A 107 -28.17 13.53 -4.45
C GLN A 107 -28.49 12.21 -5.16
N SER A 108 -28.43 12.18 -6.50
CA SER A 108 -28.60 10.96 -7.30
C SER A 108 -27.55 9.89 -6.96
N HIS A 109 -26.26 10.27 -6.95
CA HIS A 109 -25.18 9.35 -6.59
C HIS A 109 -25.29 8.86 -5.14
N ILE A 110 -25.73 9.71 -4.20
CA ILE A 110 -25.99 9.30 -2.82
C ILE A 110 -27.09 8.24 -2.75
N ASN A 111 -28.18 8.43 -3.50
CA ASN A 111 -29.29 7.48 -3.54
C ASN A 111 -28.87 6.14 -4.14
N GLN A 112 -28.20 6.17 -5.30
CA GLN A 112 -27.64 4.97 -5.95
C GLN A 112 -26.69 4.23 -5.02
N PHE A 113 -25.77 4.94 -4.35
CA PHE A 113 -24.81 4.33 -3.43
C PHE A 113 -25.52 3.67 -2.24
N ASN A 114 -26.52 4.33 -1.67
CA ASN A 114 -27.31 3.78 -0.58
C ASN A 114 -28.05 2.49 -0.97
N ASP A 115 -28.63 2.45 -2.16
CA ASP A 115 -29.32 1.26 -2.68
C ASP A 115 -28.34 0.10 -2.92
N ILE A 116 -27.13 0.40 -3.41
CA ILE A 116 -26.04 -0.59 -3.58
C ILE A 116 -25.63 -1.17 -2.22
N ILE A 117 -25.41 -0.33 -1.20
CA ILE A 117 -25.03 -0.80 0.14
C ILE A 117 -26.17 -1.61 0.77
N TYR A 118 -27.42 -1.17 0.63
CA TYR A 118 -28.58 -1.91 1.09
C TYR A 118 -28.63 -3.30 0.45
N TYR A 119 -28.51 -3.37 -0.87
CA TYR A 119 -28.53 -4.63 -1.61
C TYR A 119 -27.37 -5.53 -1.20
N PHE A 120 -26.15 -4.98 -1.10
CA PHE A 120 -24.97 -5.72 -0.64
C PHE A 120 -25.18 -6.36 0.73
N LYS A 121 -25.66 -5.59 1.72
CA LYS A 121 -25.84 -6.06 3.09
C LYS A 121 -27.01 -7.02 3.27
N TYR A 122 -28.18 -6.64 2.78
CA TYR A 122 -29.43 -7.31 3.14
C TYR A 122 -29.89 -8.33 2.10
N VAL A 123 -29.56 -8.12 0.82
CA VAL A 123 -30.01 -9.00 -0.27
C VAL A 123 -28.92 -10.00 -0.69
N LYS A 124 -27.74 -9.52 -1.07
CA LYS A 124 -26.58 -10.36 -1.45
C LYS A 124 -25.85 -10.96 -0.25
N ARG A 125 -26.12 -10.49 0.98
CA ARG A 125 -25.49 -10.93 2.24
C ARG A 125 -23.95 -10.95 2.16
N GLY A 126 -23.37 -9.85 1.65
CA GLY A 126 -21.93 -9.67 1.55
C GLY A 126 -21.28 -10.28 0.30
N LYS A 127 -22.05 -10.92 -0.59
CA LYS A 127 -21.52 -11.38 -1.88
C LYS A 127 -21.25 -10.20 -2.81
N GLY A 128 -20.14 -10.22 -3.53
CA GLY A 128 -19.72 -9.17 -4.46
C GLY A 128 -20.62 -9.05 -5.71
N PHE A 129 -20.37 -7.98 -6.45
CA PHE A 129 -21.02 -7.61 -7.70
C PHE A 129 -20.16 -8.05 -8.89
N ASP A 130 -20.78 -8.76 -9.83
CA ASP A 130 -20.16 -9.09 -11.11
C ASP A 130 -20.59 -8.02 -12.13
N VAL A 131 -19.74 -7.02 -12.35
CA VAL A 131 -20.04 -5.91 -13.27
C VAL A 131 -19.60 -6.16 -14.71
N GLN A 132 -18.96 -7.31 -14.97
CA GLN A 132 -18.48 -7.68 -16.31
C GLN A 132 -19.57 -8.37 -17.14
N THR A 133 -20.59 -8.93 -16.48
CA THR A 133 -21.77 -9.49 -17.14
C THR A 133 -22.72 -8.39 -17.61
N ASN A 134 -23.44 -8.62 -18.72
CA ASN A 134 -24.52 -7.74 -19.17
C ASN A 134 -25.57 -7.61 -18.04
N GLY A 135 -25.56 -6.46 -17.37
CA GLY A 135 -26.09 -6.33 -16.03
C GLY A 135 -27.41 -5.56 -15.93
N THR A 136 -28.10 -5.81 -14.81
CA THR A 136 -29.26 -5.02 -14.34
C THR A 136 -28.87 -3.56 -14.10
N ASP A 137 -29.86 -2.67 -13.95
CA ASP A 137 -29.58 -1.26 -13.66
C ASP A 137 -28.77 -1.06 -12.38
N LEU A 138 -28.90 -1.96 -11.40
CA LEU A 138 -28.03 -1.97 -10.22
C LEU A 138 -26.56 -2.16 -10.58
N LEU A 139 -26.23 -3.11 -11.47
CA LEU A 139 -24.85 -3.35 -11.89
C LEU A 139 -24.29 -2.19 -12.72
N LYS A 140 -25.14 -1.52 -13.53
CA LYS A 140 -24.77 -0.27 -14.21
C LYS A 140 -24.43 0.82 -13.20
N ASN A 141 -25.27 1.01 -12.17
CA ASN A 141 -25.01 2.00 -11.11
C ASN A 141 -23.73 1.67 -10.31
N VAL A 142 -23.46 0.39 -10.03
CA VAL A 142 -22.20 -0.03 -9.38
C VAL A 142 -21.02 0.37 -10.24
N LYS A 143 -21.07 0.08 -11.55
CA LYS A 143 -20.00 0.42 -12.48
C LYS A 143 -19.80 1.94 -12.57
N GLU A 144 -20.88 2.70 -12.75
CA GLU A 144 -20.87 4.16 -12.78
C GLU A 144 -20.22 4.74 -11.51
N LEU A 145 -20.66 4.33 -10.32
CA LEU A 145 -20.08 4.83 -9.08
C LEU A 145 -18.65 4.35 -8.84
N CYS A 146 -18.24 3.20 -9.37
CA CYS A 146 -16.83 2.78 -9.33
C CYS A 146 -15.95 3.73 -10.16
N ASP A 147 -16.45 4.18 -11.31
CA ASP A 147 -15.73 5.09 -12.20
C ASP A 147 -15.62 6.50 -11.57
N TYR A 148 -16.70 7.01 -10.97
CA TYR A 148 -16.71 8.33 -10.32
C TYR A 148 -16.03 8.34 -8.95
N TYR A 149 -16.20 7.28 -8.16
CA TYR A 149 -15.81 7.22 -6.75
C TYR A 149 -15.07 5.92 -6.42
N PRO A 150 -13.88 5.69 -7.00
CA PRO A 150 -13.18 4.41 -6.89
C PRO A 150 -12.84 4.02 -5.44
N TYR A 151 -12.70 4.97 -4.52
CA TYR A 151 -12.43 4.71 -3.09
C TYR A 151 -13.61 4.11 -2.33
N PHE A 152 -14.83 4.13 -2.86
CA PHE A 152 -15.97 3.45 -2.23
C PHE A 152 -16.01 1.95 -2.52
N PHE A 153 -15.18 1.47 -3.44
CA PHE A 153 -15.22 0.11 -3.93
C PHE A 153 -13.82 -0.52 -3.96
N GLN A 154 -13.78 -1.84 -4.03
CA GLN A 154 -12.57 -2.62 -4.18
C GLN A 154 -12.88 -3.86 -5.01
N GLU A 155 -11.98 -4.20 -5.92
CA GLU A 155 -12.06 -5.44 -6.68
C GLU A 155 -11.27 -6.54 -5.97
N GLN A 156 -11.89 -7.70 -5.77
CA GLN A 156 -11.21 -8.87 -5.20
C GLN A 156 -10.63 -9.78 -6.30
N LYS A 157 -9.78 -10.73 -5.90
CA LYS A 157 -9.09 -11.66 -6.83
C LYS A 157 -10.02 -12.50 -7.70
N ASN A 158 -11.29 -12.61 -7.34
CA ASN A 158 -12.32 -13.31 -8.11
C ASN A 158 -12.96 -12.42 -9.20
N GLY A 159 -12.48 -11.20 -9.41
CA GLY A 159 -13.03 -10.25 -10.39
C GLY A 159 -14.35 -9.60 -9.96
N LEU A 160 -14.81 -9.85 -8.73
CA LEU A 160 -16.02 -9.23 -8.20
C LEU A 160 -15.68 -7.92 -7.50
N ILE A 161 -16.58 -6.95 -7.64
CA ILE A 161 -16.52 -5.66 -6.97
C ILE A 161 -17.25 -5.75 -5.63
N TYR A 162 -16.64 -5.19 -4.60
CA TYR A 162 -17.19 -5.08 -3.26
C TYR A 162 -17.13 -3.61 -2.83
N PRO A 163 -18.02 -3.15 -1.95
CA PRO A 163 -17.77 -1.92 -1.22
C PRO A 163 -16.43 -2.02 -0.45
N SER A 164 -15.65 -0.95 -0.47
CA SER A 164 -14.44 -0.83 0.37
C SER A 164 -14.83 -0.67 1.85
N GLU A 165 -13.86 -0.77 2.76
CA GLU A 165 -14.12 -0.49 4.18
C GLU A 165 -14.69 0.92 4.40
N PHE A 166 -14.11 1.91 3.71
CA PHE A 166 -14.60 3.29 3.72
C PHE A 166 -16.02 3.41 3.14
N GLY A 167 -16.27 2.75 2.01
CA GLY A 167 -17.59 2.70 1.39
C GLY A 167 -18.65 2.08 2.31
N LEU A 168 -18.30 1.02 3.04
CA LEU A 168 -19.19 0.40 4.03
C LEU A 168 -19.51 1.34 5.19
N LYS A 169 -18.50 2.03 5.75
CA LYS A 169 -18.70 3.01 6.83
C LYS A 169 -19.62 4.15 6.39
N LEU A 170 -19.38 4.72 5.21
CA LEU A 170 -20.27 5.74 4.64
C LEU A 170 -21.68 5.19 4.43
N GLY A 171 -21.79 4.00 3.86
CA GLY A 171 -23.08 3.35 3.59
C GLY A 171 -23.91 3.09 4.84
N GLU A 172 -23.28 2.69 5.95
CA GLU A 172 -23.94 2.54 7.24
C GLU A 172 -24.52 3.85 7.75
N LEU A 173 -23.76 4.94 7.65
CA LEU A 173 -24.23 6.27 8.02
C LEU A 173 -25.44 6.66 7.15
N LEU A 174 -25.34 6.52 5.82
CA LEU A 174 -26.42 6.83 4.90
C LEU A 174 -27.71 6.03 5.18
N LEU A 175 -27.59 4.74 5.47
CA LEU A 175 -28.72 3.90 5.86
C LEU A 175 -29.39 4.41 7.14
N SER A 176 -28.62 4.89 8.12
CA SER A 176 -29.16 5.45 9.37
C SER A 176 -29.84 6.81 9.16
N TYR A 177 -29.28 7.67 8.30
CA TYR A 177 -29.90 8.94 7.93
C TYR A 177 -31.22 8.75 7.19
N ARG A 178 -31.29 7.79 6.25
CA ARG A 178 -32.55 7.48 5.52
C ARG A 178 -33.66 7.02 6.47
N LYS A 179 -33.34 6.22 7.49
CA LYS A 179 -34.31 5.82 8.52
C LYS A 179 -34.86 6.98 9.35
N SER A 180 -34.11 8.08 9.46
CA SER A 180 -34.47 9.25 10.26
C SER A 180 -35.04 10.42 9.46
N ASN A 181 -35.27 10.25 8.15
CA ASN A 181 -35.77 11.30 7.22
C ASN A 181 -35.02 12.64 7.32
N LYS A 182 -33.73 12.62 7.70
CA LYS A 182 -32.91 13.83 7.78
C LYS A 182 -32.38 14.19 6.40
N LYS A 183 -32.48 15.48 6.04
CA LYS A 183 -31.81 16.02 4.85
C LYS A 183 -30.30 15.94 5.07
N ILE A 184 -29.60 15.38 4.09
CA ILE A 184 -28.16 15.18 4.14
C ILE A 184 -27.50 16.25 3.30
N GLU A 185 -26.82 17.19 3.95
CA GLU A 185 -26.01 18.20 3.24
C GLU A 185 -24.52 17.87 3.33
N LYS A 186 -24.09 17.34 4.48
CA LYS A 186 -22.70 16.98 4.76
C LYS A 186 -22.62 15.74 5.65
N ILE A 187 -21.70 14.83 5.35
CA ILE A 187 -21.39 13.66 6.18
C ILE A 187 -19.90 13.64 6.45
N LYS A 188 -19.49 13.39 7.70
CA LYS A 188 -18.09 13.14 8.03
C LYS A 188 -17.87 11.65 8.22
N VAL A 189 -16.89 11.09 7.52
CA VAL A 189 -16.43 9.70 7.66
C VAL A 189 -14.93 9.76 7.89
N GLU A 190 -14.50 9.40 9.09
CA GLU A 190 -13.09 9.53 9.50
C GLU A 190 -12.59 10.98 9.30
N GLU A 191 -11.51 11.15 8.53
CA GLU A 191 -10.93 12.46 8.18
C GLU A 191 -11.59 13.10 6.95
N THR A 192 -12.50 12.39 6.29
CA THR A 192 -13.12 12.79 5.03
C THR A 192 -14.50 13.42 5.22
N GLN A 193 -14.78 14.47 4.47
CA GLN A 193 -16.07 15.15 4.42
C GLN A 193 -16.75 14.92 3.07
N ILE A 194 -17.90 14.25 3.08
CA ILE A 194 -18.82 14.15 1.94
C ILE A 194 -19.72 15.39 1.95
N ILE A 195 -19.80 16.09 0.82
CA ILE A 195 -20.67 17.24 0.61
C ILE A 195 -21.68 16.84 -0.47
N VAL A 196 -22.96 17.00 -0.18
CA VAL A 196 -24.03 16.70 -1.13
C VAL A 196 -24.37 17.97 -1.91
N ASP A 197 -24.10 17.95 -3.21
CA ASP A 197 -24.47 19.04 -4.11
C ASP A 197 -25.97 18.91 -4.42
N ASN A 198 -26.76 19.86 -3.89
CA ASN A 198 -28.22 19.93 -4.07
C ASN A 198 -28.59 20.74 -5.33
N HIS A 199 -27.82 20.64 -6.41
CA HIS A 199 -28.22 21.25 -7.66
C HIS A 199 -29.22 20.32 -8.35
N GLU A 200 -30.48 20.75 -8.34
CA GLU A 200 -31.58 20.24 -9.16
C GLU A 200 -31.27 20.38 -10.65
#